data_AF-Q86LA4-F1
#
_entry.id   AF-Q86LA4-F1
#
_cell.length_a   1.000
_cell.length_b   1.000
_cell.length_c   1.000
_cell.angle_alpha   90.00
_cell.angle_beta   90.00
_cell.angle_gamma   90.00
#
_symmetry.space_group_name_H-M   'P 1'
#
loop_
_entity.id
_entity.type
_entity.pdbx_description
1 polymer ?
#
loop_
_entity_poly.entity_id
_entity_poly.type
_entity_poly.pdbx_seq_one_letter_code
_entity_poly.pdbx_strand_id
1 'polypeptide(L)'
;MKILYLIFTILILINFTFANDGFVLVTPMGTGEECSSTPYGEGYYLPTGTEITIDYECYQFDFVNSSTHLQVQYLGKNCTAEHPSVTIFPMNECVDFKIKEDDLSFMSIITANDVIPEQSISYVYYYYSNFCSGPTYQLFFTNGYSNEYSKYQCVNGKPQVFVCTDSGSCTPIDASGCTNKNVPIPYRVEC
;
A
#
# COMPACT_ATOMS: atom_id res chain seq x y z
N MET A 1 -37.62 -19.99 -20.26
CA MET A 1 -37.32 -19.84 -18.80
C MET A 1 -35.88 -20.18 -18.41
N LYS A 2 -35.21 -21.21 -18.96
CA LYS A 2 -33.83 -21.57 -18.55
C LYS A 2 -32.76 -20.49 -18.81
N ILE A 3 -32.85 -19.76 -19.93
CA ILE A 3 -31.89 -18.69 -20.27
C ILE A 3 -32.02 -17.49 -19.31
N LEU A 4 -33.24 -17.13 -18.90
CA LEU A 4 -33.46 -16.01 -17.99
C LEU A 4 -32.85 -16.28 -16.61
N TYR A 5 -32.98 -17.50 -16.09
CA TYR A 5 -32.37 -17.93 -14.83
C TYR A 5 -30.85 -17.89 -14.90
N LEU A 6 -30.26 -18.33 -16.02
CA LEU A 6 -28.80 -18.29 -16.21
C LEU A 6 -28.27 -16.84 -16.18
N ILE A 7 -28.93 -15.93 -16.90
CA ILE A 7 -28.55 -14.50 -16.93
C ILE A 7 -28.66 -13.88 -15.53
N PHE A 8 -29.73 -14.19 -14.79
CA PHE A 8 -29.91 -13.68 -13.42
C PHE A 8 -28.84 -14.22 -12.47
N THR A 9 -28.46 -15.49 -12.60
CA THR A 9 -27.39 -16.10 -11.78
C THR A 9 -26.02 -15.49 -12.10
N ILE A 10 -25.73 -15.22 -13.38
CA ILE A 10 -24.51 -14.55 -13.81
C ILE A 10 -24.47 -13.10 -13.27
N LEU A 11 -25.57 -12.35 -13.35
CA LEU A 11 -25.65 -10.99 -12.81
C LEU A 11 -25.45 -10.92 -11.29
N ILE A 12 -25.95 -11.92 -10.55
CA ILE A 12 -25.73 -12.03 -9.10
C ILE A 12 -24.27 -12.33 -8.79
N LEU A 13 -23.66 -13.30 -9.51
CA LEU A 13 -22.25 -13.65 -9.33
C LEU A 13 -21.31 -12.49 -9.65
N ILE A 14 -21.60 -11.74 -10.72
CA ILE A 14 -20.82 -10.54 -11.10
C ILE A 14 -20.91 -9.48 -10.00
N ASN A 15 -22.08 -9.23 -9.42
CA ASN A 15 -22.21 -8.27 -8.32
C ASN A 15 -21.47 -8.71 -7.05
N PHE A 16 -21.46 -10.01 -6.73
CA PHE A 16 -20.73 -10.53 -5.57
C PHE A 16 -19.20 -10.41 -5.74
N THR A 17 -18.68 -10.55 -6.96
CA THR A 17 -17.24 -10.33 -7.20
C THR A 17 -16.80 -8.88 -7.07
N PHE A 18 -17.69 -7.89 -7.26
CA PHE A 18 -17.34 -6.48 -7.14
C PHE A 18 -17.58 -5.88 -5.75
N ALA A 19 -18.20 -6.61 -4.83
CA ALA A 19 -18.63 -6.05 -3.55
C ALA A 19 -17.50 -5.89 -2.50
N ASN A 20 -16.29 -6.41 -2.76
CA ASN A 20 -15.17 -6.38 -1.80
C ASN A 20 -13.90 -5.69 -2.32
N ASP A 21 -13.87 -5.20 -3.56
CA ASP A 21 -12.66 -4.56 -4.11
C ASP A 21 -12.67 -3.06 -3.79
N GLY A 22 -12.40 -2.75 -2.52
CA GLY A 22 -12.02 -1.41 -2.09
C GLY A 22 -10.50 -1.29 -2.01
N PHE A 23 -9.99 -0.07 -2.16
CA PHE A 23 -8.63 0.28 -1.78
C PHE A 23 -8.65 1.30 -0.65
N VAL A 24 -7.67 1.22 0.22
CA VAL A 24 -7.35 2.27 1.18
C VAL A 24 -6.06 2.95 0.77
N LEU A 25 -6.07 4.28 0.75
CA LEU A 25 -4.88 5.10 0.60
C LEU A 25 -4.50 5.64 1.98
N VAL A 26 -3.28 5.36 2.41
CA VAL A 26 -2.64 5.97 3.57
C VAL A 26 -1.66 7.01 3.04
N THR A 27 -2.04 8.28 3.09
CA THR A 27 -1.21 9.38 2.61
C THR A 27 -0.37 9.94 3.74
N PRO A 28 0.97 9.89 3.66
CA PRO A 28 1.84 10.45 4.67
C PRO A 28 1.87 11.97 4.57
N MET A 29 1.73 12.64 5.70
CA MET A 29 1.65 14.08 5.86
C MET A 29 2.79 14.64 6.72
N GLY A 30 3.81 13.83 7.01
CA GLY A 30 5.04 14.24 7.70
C GLY A 30 5.38 13.39 8.93
N THR A 31 6.59 13.62 9.46
CA THR A 31 7.13 13.01 10.68
C THR A 31 7.04 14.03 11.83
N GLY A 32 5.92 14.09 12.52
CA GLY A 32 5.68 15.08 13.57
C GLY A 32 4.46 14.72 14.40
N GLU A 33 3.94 15.66 15.19
CA GLU A 33 2.71 15.45 15.98
C GLU A 33 1.44 15.84 15.20
N GLU A 34 1.59 16.50 14.06
CA GLU A 34 0.49 17.04 13.26
C GLU A 34 0.71 16.77 11.76
N CYS A 35 -0.38 16.64 11.01
CA CYS A 35 -0.32 16.56 9.55
C CYS A 35 0.04 17.91 8.97
N SER A 36 1.07 17.95 8.13
CA SER A 36 1.37 19.12 7.32
C SER A 36 0.34 19.28 6.18
N SER A 37 0.41 20.39 5.45
CA SER A 37 -0.43 20.61 4.27
C SER A 37 0.05 19.90 3.01
N THR A 38 1.29 19.39 3.01
CA THR A 38 1.93 18.80 1.84
C THR A 38 2.34 17.37 2.16
N PRO A 39 1.88 16.36 1.41
CA PRO A 39 2.28 14.99 1.65
C PRO A 39 3.80 14.84 1.67
N TYR A 40 4.32 14.15 2.69
CA TYR A 40 5.74 13.87 2.83
C TYR A 40 5.95 12.59 3.63
N GLY A 41 6.57 11.59 3.02
CA GLY A 41 6.92 10.33 3.67
C GLY A 41 6.69 9.10 2.82
N GLU A 42 6.52 7.99 3.51
CA GLU A 42 6.10 6.70 2.98
C GLU A 42 4.61 6.48 3.21
N GLY A 43 3.91 6.08 2.16
CA GLY A 43 2.49 5.81 2.15
C GLY A 43 2.15 4.47 1.54
N TYR A 44 0.87 4.14 1.62
CA TYR A 44 0.37 2.82 1.24
C TYR A 44 -0.89 2.93 0.41
N TYR A 45 -1.02 2.10 -0.62
CA TYR A 45 -2.24 1.92 -1.40
C TYR A 45 -2.60 0.44 -1.43
N LEU A 46 -3.54 0.06 -0.58
CA LEU A 46 -3.73 -1.33 -0.17
C LEU A 46 -5.13 -1.82 -0.51
N PRO A 47 -5.29 -3.03 -1.05
CA PRO A 47 -6.61 -3.63 -1.23
C PRO A 47 -7.24 -3.93 0.13
N THR A 48 -8.54 -3.72 0.24
CA THR A 48 -9.32 -4.12 1.41
C THR A 48 -9.91 -5.52 1.26
N GLY A 49 -10.25 -6.18 2.36
CA GLY A 49 -10.88 -7.51 2.34
C GLY A 49 -9.97 -8.63 1.80
N THR A 50 -8.68 -8.34 1.66
CA THR A 50 -7.66 -9.26 1.14
C THR A 50 -6.48 -9.31 2.10
N GLU A 51 -5.98 -10.52 2.36
CA GLU A 51 -4.74 -10.72 3.10
C GLU A 51 -3.56 -10.42 2.18
N ILE A 52 -2.68 -9.50 2.61
CA ILE A 52 -1.47 -9.13 1.88
C ILE A 52 -0.26 -9.22 2.79
N THR A 53 0.91 -9.50 2.20
CA THR A 53 2.18 -9.55 2.93
C THR A 53 2.93 -8.25 2.71
N ILE A 54 3.25 -7.53 3.79
CA ILE A 54 4.11 -6.34 3.81
C ILE A 54 5.29 -6.69 4.71
N ASP A 55 6.52 -6.52 4.22
CA ASP A 55 7.76 -6.85 4.94
C ASP A 55 7.74 -8.21 5.66
N TYR A 56 7.38 -9.27 4.94
CA TYR A 56 7.31 -10.66 5.43
C TYR A 56 6.21 -10.94 6.47
N GLU A 57 5.35 -9.96 6.76
CA GLU A 57 4.25 -10.07 7.71
C GLU A 57 2.90 -9.93 7.00
N CYS A 58 1.91 -10.74 7.39
CA CYS A 58 0.59 -10.66 6.79
C CYS A 58 -0.31 -9.66 7.52
N TYR A 59 -1.04 -8.88 6.73
CA TYR A 59 -2.02 -7.90 7.18
C TYR A 59 -3.32 -8.06 6.41
N GLN A 60 -4.42 -7.70 7.06
CA GLN A 60 -5.71 -7.49 6.42
C GLN A 60 -6.24 -6.11 6.79
N PHE A 61 -6.81 -5.43 5.79
CA PHE A 61 -7.34 -4.09 5.90
C PHE A 61 -8.83 -4.14 5.59
N ASP A 62 -9.67 -3.72 6.53
CA ASP A 62 -11.13 -3.77 6.36
C ASP A 62 -11.78 -2.47 6.79
N PHE A 63 -12.75 -2.00 6.02
CA PHE A 63 -13.62 -0.92 6.44
C PHE A 63 -14.61 -1.41 7.50
N VAL A 64 -14.71 -0.68 8.61
CA VAL A 64 -15.68 -0.96 9.68
C VAL A 64 -16.51 0.29 10.01
N ASN A 65 -17.60 0.09 10.76
CA ASN A 65 -18.53 1.16 11.15
C ASN A 65 -19.02 2.00 9.96
N SER A 66 -19.57 1.34 8.93
CA SER A 66 -20.05 1.99 7.69
C SER A 66 -18.96 2.81 6.98
N SER A 67 -17.74 2.28 6.94
CA SER A 67 -16.57 2.91 6.29
C SER A 67 -16.10 4.22 6.92
N THR A 68 -16.43 4.45 8.20
CA THR A 68 -15.89 5.59 8.97
C THR A 68 -14.54 5.28 9.61
N HIS A 69 -14.17 4.00 9.70
CA HIS A 69 -12.92 3.55 10.28
C HIS A 69 -12.27 2.48 9.39
N LEU A 70 -10.94 2.46 9.41
CA LEU A 70 -10.13 1.35 8.91
C LEU A 70 -9.73 0.46 10.07
N GLN A 71 -10.05 -0.82 9.97
CA GLN A 71 -9.49 -1.86 10.84
C GLN A 71 -8.28 -2.47 10.16
N VAL A 72 -7.14 -2.49 10.85
CA VAL A 72 -5.91 -3.15 10.42
C VAL A 72 -5.69 -4.35 11.32
N GLN A 73 -5.67 -5.54 10.74
CA GLN A 73 -5.38 -6.79 11.43
C GLN A 73 -3.99 -7.27 11.07
N TYR A 74 -3.18 -7.56 12.08
CA TYR A 74 -1.89 -8.24 11.92
C TYR A 74 -2.09 -9.75 12.16
N LEU A 75 -1.79 -10.54 11.12
CA LEU A 75 -2.01 -11.99 11.06
C LEU A 75 -0.71 -12.80 11.21
N GLY A 76 0.43 -12.12 11.39
CA GLY A 76 1.75 -12.73 11.46
C GLY A 76 2.28 -13.26 10.13
N LYS A 77 3.46 -13.87 10.15
CA LYS A 77 4.21 -14.31 8.95
C LYS A 77 3.51 -15.30 8.03
N ASN A 78 2.57 -16.10 8.55
CA ASN A 78 1.90 -17.18 7.81
C ASN A 78 0.41 -16.90 7.58
N CYS A 79 -0.03 -15.65 7.73
CA CYS A 79 -1.43 -15.24 7.56
C CYS A 79 -2.42 -16.08 8.40
N THR A 80 -1.99 -16.55 9.57
CA THR A 80 -2.74 -17.54 10.39
C THR A 80 -2.56 -17.24 11.88
N ALA A 81 -3.04 -16.07 12.31
CA ALA A 81 -3.11 -15.74 13.73
C ALA A 81 -4.48 -16.13 14.31
N GLU A 82 -4.48 -16.96 15.36
CA GLU A 82 -5.72 -17.32 16.08
C GLU A 82 -6.32 -16.11 16.83
N HIS A 83 -5.46 -15.19 17.27
CA HIS A 83 -5.82 -13.91 17.89
C HIS A 83 -5.06 -12.78 17.22
N PRO A 84 -5.55 -12.28 16.07
CA PRO A 84 -4.85 -11.23 15.35
C PRO A 84 -4.79 -9.95 16.20
N SER A 85 -3.66 -9.24 16.12
CA SER A 85 -3.54 -7.93 16.74
C SER A 85 -4.30 -6.93 15.88
N VAL A 86 -5.26 -6.23 16.46
CA VAL A 86 -6.15 -5.32 15.72
C VAL A 86 -5.93 -3.88 16.16
N THR A 87 -5.73 -2.99 15.20
CA THR A 87 -5.70 -1.54 15.39
C THR A 87 -6.81 -0.91 14.54
N ILE A 88 -7.47 0.12 15.06
CA ILE A 88 -8.55 0.82 14.34
C ILE A 88 -8.15 2.28 14.19
N PHE A 89 -8.23 2.79 12.97
CA PHE A 89 -7.94 4.18 12.64
C PHE A 89 -9.20 4.88 12.11
N PRO A 90 -9.50 6.12 12.53
CA PRO A 90 -10.53 6.92 11.89
C PRO A 90 -10.15 7.26 10.43
N MET A 91 -11.15 7.29 9.55
CA MET A 91 -10.99 7.72 8.16
C MET A 91 -11.04 9.24 8.05
N ASN A 92 -10.28 9.81 7.11
CA ASN A 92 -10.22 11.25 6.80
C ASN A 92 -9.79 12.13 7.99
N GLU A 93 -9.16 11.54 9.00
CA GLU A 93 -8.56 12.24 10.13
C GLU A 93 -7.04 12.06 10.09
N CYS A 94 -6.34 13.03 10.67
CA CYS A 94 -4.89 12.95 10.83
C CYS A 94 -4.56 12.01 11.99
N VAL A 95 -3.84 10.92 11.70
CA VAL A 95 -3.48 9.89 12.68
C VAL A 95 -2.00 9.54 12.57
N ASP A 96 -1.39 9.12 13.67
CA ASP A 96 -0.07 8.50 13.62
C ASP A 96 -0.24 7.06 13.10
N PHE A 97 0.09 6.85 11.83
CA PHE A 97 -0.03 5.55 11.17
C PHE A 97 1.32 4.87 11.09
N LYS A 98 1.32 3.58 11.45
CA LYS A 98 2.49 2.73 11.42
C LYS A 98 2.10 1.28 11.15
N ILE A 99 2.83 0.63 10.25
CA ILE A 99 2.82 -0.83 10.14
C ILE A 99 3.61 -1.38 11.34
N LYS A 100 3.03 -2.37 12.02
CA LYS A 100 3.47 -2.80 13.36
C LYS A 100 4.98 -3.06 13.50
N GLU A 101 5.59 -3.67 12.47
CA GLU A 101 7.00 -4.07 12.46
C GLU A 101 7.88 -3.16 11.58
N ASP A 102 7.34 -2.07 11.07
CA ASP A 102 8.12 -1.03 10.39
C ASP A 102 8.81 -0.15 11.45
N ASP A 103 9.96 0.44 11.13
CA ASP A 103 10.62 1.41 12.01
C ASP A 103 10.02 2.81 11.83
N LEU A 104 9.47 3.10 10.65
CA LEU A 104 8.93 4.40 10.30
C LEU A 104 7.48 4.58 10.78
N SER A 105 7.16 5.80 11.17
CA SER A 105 5.82 6.26 11.51
C SER A 105 5.60 7.62 10.88
N PHE A 106 4.43 7.82 10.29
CA PHE A 106 4.06 9.10 9.70
C PHE A 106 2.68 9.51 10.18
N MET A 107 2.55 10.80 10.49
CA MET A 107 1.22 11.41 10.54
C MET A 107 0.61 11.26 9.15
N SER A 108 -0.54 10.62 9.07
CA SER A 108 -1.13 10.19 7.82
C SER A 108 -2.62 10.48 7.81
N ILE A 109 -3.17 10.68 6.61
CA ILE A 109 -4.61 10.70 6.39
C ILE A 109 -4.98 9.44 5.62
N ILE A 110 -5.98 8.73 6.13
CA ILE A 110 -6.47 7.48 5.55
C ILE A 110 -7.76 7.77 4.79
N THR A 111 -7.77 7.50 3.49
CA THR A 111 -8.93 7.73 2.60
C THR A 111 -9.30 6.46 1.85
N ALA A 112 -10.57 6.34 1.45
CA ALA A 112 -11.08 5.20 0.70
C ALA A 112 -11.08 5.50 -0.80
N ASN A 113 -10.51 4.59 -1.61
CA ASN A 113 -10.49 4.64 -3.08
C ASN A 113 -9.94 5.95 -3.67
N ASP A 114 -9.01 6.58 -2.97
CA ASP A 114 -8.35 7.80 -3.42
C ASP A 114 -7.12 7.47 -4.30
N VAL A 115 -6.44 8.49 -4.78
CA VAL A 115 -5.28 8.36 -5.68
C VAL A 115 -3.98 8.73 -4.99
N ILE A 116 -2.94 7.94 -5.24
CA ILE A 116 -1.58 8.25 -4.78
C ILE A 116 -1.20 9.66 -5.28
N PRO A 117 -0.61 10.53 -4.43
CA PRO A 117 -0.19 11.86 -4.84
C PRO A 117 0.68 11.84 -6.10
N GLU A 118 0.43 12.76 -7.02
CA GLU A 118 1.19 12.85 -8.27
C GLU A 118 2.70 12.90 -8.03
N GLN A 119 3.46 12.32 -8.95
CA GLN A 119 4.93 12.26 -8.92
C GLN A 119 5.52 11.46 -7.76
N SER A 120 4.72 10.76 -6.96
CA SER A 120 5.24 9.78 -6.00
C SER A 120 5.94 8.63 -6.72
N ILE A 121 6.83 7.97 -6.00
CA ILE A 121 7.50 6.75 -6.44
C ILE A 121 6.79 5.57 -5.82
N SER A 122 6.11 4.77 -6.64
CA SER A 122 5.37 3.60 -6.20
C SER A 122 6.15 2.32 -6.46
N TYR A 123 6.28 1.50 -5.43
CA TYR A 123 6.63 0.10 -5.50
C TYR A 123 5.35 -0.71 -5.61
N VAL A 124 5.06 -1.21 -6.80
CA VAL A 124 3.87 -1.99 -7.12
C VAL A 124 4.16 -3.47 -6.94
N TYR A 125 3.66 -4.06 -5.85
CA TYR A 125 3.89 -5.45 -5.48
C TYR A 125 2.76 -6.35 -5.99
N TYR A 126 3.10 -7.50 -6.60
CA TYR A 126 2.15 -8.44 -7.18
C TYR A 126 2.03 -9.68 -6.29
N TYR A 127 0.98 -9.75 -5.47
CA TYR A 127 0.90 -10.68 -4.34
C TYR A 127 0.27 -12.05 -4.65
N TYR A 128 -0.13 -12.31 -5.90
CA TYR A 128 -0.68 -13.62 -6.34
C TYR A 128 0.20 -14.35 -7.36
N SER A 129 1.37 -13.81 -7.70
CA SER A 129 2.16 -14.25 -8.84
C SER A 129 3.65 -14.12 -8.55
N ASN A 130 4.46 -15.02 -9.10
CA ASN A 130 5.93 -14.92 -9.10
C ASN A 130 6.48 -14.04 -10.24
N PHE A 131 5.57 -13.39 -10.96
CA PHE A 131 5.82 -12.46 -12.04
C PHE A 131 5.07 -11.16 -11.75
N CYS A 132 5.52 -10.06 -12.36
CA CYS A 132 4.81 -8.78 -12.26
C CYS A 132 3.55 -8.77 -13.13
N SER A 133 2.55 -9.53 -12.70
CA SER A 133 1.23 -9.71 -13.31
C SER A 133 0.21 -10.13 -12.25
N GLY A 134 -1.01 -9.59 -12.33
CA GLY A 134 -2.10 -9.91 -11.41
C GLY A 134 -2.42 -8.79 -10.43
N PRO A 135 -3.17 -9.08 -9.35
CA PRO A 135 -3.53 -8.11 -8.32
C PRO A 135 -2.31 -7.53 -7.61
N THR A 136 -2.43 -6.27 -7.18
CA THR A 136 -1.33 -5.50 -6.59
C THR A 136 -1.73 -4.71 -5.36
N TYR A 137 -0.74 -4.46 -4.50
CA TYR A 137 -0.77 -3.35 -3.54
C TYR A 137 0.46 -2.47 -3.83
N GLN A 138 0.48 -1.24 -3.32
CA GLN A 138 1.59 -0.33 -3.52
C GLN A 138 2.08 0.24 -2.19
N LEU A 139 3.40 0.29 -2.03
CA LEU A 139 4.07 1.21 -1.11
C LEU A 139 4.54 2.38 -1.97
N PHE A 140 4.35 3.61 -1.52
CA PHE A 140 4.80 4.76 -2.28
C PHE A 140 5.57 5.74 -1.42
N PHE A 141 6.52 6.42 -2.03
CA PHE A 141 7.30 7.48 -1.41
C PHE A 141 6.97 8.79 -2.11
N THR A 142 6.61 9.81 -1.35
CA THR A 142 6.31 11.14 -1.91
C THR A 142 7.53 11.69 -2.65
N ASN A 143 7.32 12.47 -3.72
CA ASN A 143 8.41 12.99 -4.54
C ASN A 143 9.42 13.81 -3.70
N GLY A 144 10.70 13.44 -3.74
CA GLY A 144 11.74 14.10 -2.96
C GLY A 144 11.89 13.61 -1.52
N TYR A 145 11.10 12.61 -1.10
CA TYR A 145 11.32 11.94 0.18
C TYR A 145 12.73 11.34 0.25
N SER A 146 13.37 11.50 1.41
CA SER A 146 14.71 11.04 1.69
C SER A 146 14.83 10.69 3.16
N ASN A 147 15.51 9.58 3.45
CA ASN A 147 15.97 9.24 4.79
C ASN A 147 17.50 9.04 4.76
N GLU A 148 18.07 8.46 5.82
CA GLU A 148 19.51 8.21 5.93
C GLU A 148 20.05 7.19 4.90
N TYR A 149 19.19 6.29 4.40
CA TYR A 149 19.59 5.18 3.53
C TYR A 149 19.11 5.30 2.09
N SER A 150 18.12 6.15 1.82
CA SER A 150 17.43 6.17 0.55
C SER A 150 16.89 7.55 0.19
N LYS A 151 16.78 7.80 -1.12
CA LYS A 151 16.10 8.97 -1.68
C LYS A 151 15.25 8.56 -2.89
N TYR A 152 14.08 9.19 -3.02
CA TYR A 152 13.09 8.87 -4.05
C TYR A 152 12.68 10.12 -4.81
N GLN A 153 12.76 10.09 -6.14
CA GLN A 153 12.38 11.21 -6.99
C GLN A 153 11.71 10.71 -8.27
N CYS A 154 10.58 11.32 -8.65
CA CYS A 154 10.05 11.16 -10.00
C CYS A 154 10.51 12.32 -10.88
N VAL A 155 11.27 12.01 -11.93
CA VAL A 155 11.82 13.00 -12.85
C VAL A 155 11.36 12.67 -14.26
N ASN A 156 10.57 13.56 -14.86
CA ASN A 156 10.00 13.39 -16.21
C ASN A 156 9.24 12.06 -16.38
N GLY A 157 8.44 11.68 -15.38
CA GLY A 157 7.65 10.44 -15.40
C GLY A 157 8.48 9.16 -15.28
N LYS A 158 9.74 9.25 -14.83
CA LYS A 158 10.59 8.09 -14.58
C LYS A 158 11.02 8.05 -13.12
N PRO A 159 10.96 6.88 -12.48
CA PRO A 159 11.40 6.73 -11.11
C PRO A 159 12.92 6.81 -11.01
N GLN A 160 13.41 7.57 -10.05
CA GLN A 160 14.81 7.62 -9.65
C GLN A 160 14.91 7.27 -8.16
N VAL A 161 15.45 6.10 -7.89
CA VAL A 161 15.72 5.61 -6.54
C VAL A 161 17.21 5.67 -6.31
N PHE A 162 17.61 6.18 -5.14
CA PHE A 162 19.00 6.27 -4.74
C PHE A 162 19.20 5.55 -3.41
N VAL A 163 20.30 4.83 -3.29
CA VAL A 163 20.81 4.32 -2.02
C VAL A 163 21.84 5.30 -1.49
N CYS A 164 21.64 5.76 -0.26
CA CYS A 164 22.46 6.72 0.45
C CYS A 164 23.35 6.02 1.47
N THR A 165 24.50 6.63 1.72
CA THR A 165 25.44 6.25 2.78
C THR A 165 25.25 7.17 3.97
N ASP A 166 25.68 6.76 5.16
CA ASP A 166 25.71 7.60 6.37
C ASP A 166 26.43 8.94 6.16
N SER A 167 27.32 9.04 5.16
CA SER A 167 28.01 10.28 4.80
C SER A 167 27.14 11.28 4.00
N GLY A 168 25.89 10.92 3.68
CA GLY A 168 24.96 11.70 2.85
C GLY A 168 25.19 11.55 1.35
N SER A 169 26.18 10.77 0.92
CA SER A 169 26.39 10.47 -0.49
C SER A 169 25.35 9.46 -0.97
N CYS A 170 24.64 9.76 -2.06
CA CYS A 170 23.62 8.88 -2.65
C CYS A 170 24.00 8.45 -4.07
N THR A 171 23.77 7.17 -4.37
CA THR A 171 24.04 6.56 -5.68
C THR A 171 22.74 6.01 -6.28
N PRO A 172 22.45 6.28 -7.56
CA PRO A 172 21.23 5.78 -8.18
C PRO A 172 21.29 4.26 -8.32
N ILE A 173 20.17 3.60 -8.09
CA ILE A 173 19.98 2.18 -8.39
C ILE A 173 19.06 2.01 -9.58
N ASP A 174 19.27 0.93 -10.35
CA ASP A 174 18.36 0.57 -11.43
C ASP A 174 17.08 -0.02 -10.83
N ALA A 175 16.00 0.74 -10.90
CA ALA A 175 14.68 0.37 -10.44
C ALA A 175 13.75 -0.04 -11.61
N SER A 176 14.31 -0.23 -12.82
CA SER A 176 13.50 -0.49 -14.01
C SER A 176 13.07 -1.96 -14.14
N GLY A 177 11.91 -2.17 -14.75
CA GLY A 177 11.39 -3.49 -15.08
C GLY A 177 10.74 -4.20 -13.89
N CYS A 178 10.70 -5.53 -13.98
CA CYS A 178 10.13 -6.39 -12.96
C CYS A 178 11.24 -6.99 -12.10
N THR A 179 11.25 -6.66 -10.81
CA THR A 179 12.13 -7.27 -9.83
C THR A 179 11.43 -8.50 -9.26
N ASN A 180 11.97 -9.69 -9.55
CA ASN A 180 11.42 -10.95 -9.07
C ASN A 180 12.49 -11.95 -8.59
N LYS A 181 13.73 -11.48 -8.39
CA LYS A 181 14.85 -12.29 -7.90
C LYS A 181 15.22 -11.85 -6.50
N ASN A 182 15.40 -12.82 -5.60
CA ASN A 182 15.80 -12.61 -4.21
C ASN A 182 14.86 -11.69 -3.39
N VAL A 183 13.61 -11.59 -3.80
CA VAL A 183 12.57 -10.84 -3.10
C VAL A 183 11.35 -11.74 -2.89
N PRO A 184 10.61 -11.60 -1.78
CA PRO A 184 9.49 -12.49 -1.48
C PRO A 184 8.33 -12.31 -2.44
N ILE A 185 8.12 -11.06 -2.88
CA ILE A 185 7.01 -10.64 -3.72
C ILE A 185 7.60 -9.85 -4.88
N PRO A 186 7.28 -10.20 -6.14
CA PRO A 186 7.78 -9.45 -7.27
C PRO A 186 7.15 -8.07 -7.32
N TYR A 187 7.92 -7.08 -7.76
CA TYR A 187 7.45 -5.70 -7.86
C TYR A 187 8.00 -4.96 -9.07
N ARG A 188 7.35 -3.85 -9.40
CA ARG A 188 7.85 -2.82 -10.31
C ARG A 188 7.95 -1.50 -9.58
N VAL A 189 8.85 -0.64 -10.04
CA VAL A 189 8.90 0.75 -9.56
C VAL A 189 8.39 1.66 -10.67
N GLU A 190 7.48 2.55 -10.32
CA GLU A 190 6.88 3.51 -11.23
C GLU A 190 6.73 4.90 -10.58
N CYS A 191 6.49 5.89 -11.44
CA CYS A 191 5.61 6.99 -11.12
C CYS A 191 4.38 6.88 -12.04
#